data_AF-A0A9N9HZM4-F1
#
_entry.id   AF-A0A9N9HZM4-F1
#
_cell.length_a   1.000
_cell.length_b   1.000
_cell.length_c   1.000
_cell.angle_alpha   90.00
_cell.angle_beta   90.00
_cell.angle_gamma   90.00
#
_symmetry.space_group_name_H-M   'P 1'
#
loop_
_entity.id
_entity.type
_entity.pdbx_description
1 polymer ?
#
loop_
_entity_poly.entity_id
_entity_poly.type
_entity_poly.pdbx_seq_one_letter_code
_entity_poly.pdbx_strand_id
1 'polypeptide(L)'
;MNVLTNQRGENQLNHANSIYCKLHQIQSEIKKVFKTKRNNFQNYNFFTEPQILDLVKPLLAKYQLGLFISDEVHENSSDISFTVGSNTDVAKAKGAAETYASKYFLSKFFLIPVQDISDPDYRSKVAEKKTNSERPLTSSEQTQVQTFLKKHG
;
A
#
# COMPACT_ATOMS: atom_id res chain seq x y z
N MET A 1 47.42 -8.40 -42.26
CA MET A 1 46.40 -7.39 -42.62
C MET A 1 45.18 -7.67 -41.75
N ASN A 2 44.76 -6.69 -40.95
CA ASN A 2 43.95 -6.86 -39.73
C ASN A 2 42.67 -7.68 -39.93
N VAL A 3 42.58 -8.77 -39.18
CA VAL A 3 41.32 -9.47 -38.90
C VAL A 3 40.54 -8.59 -37.92
N LEU A 4 39.40 -8.07 -38.36
CA LEU A 4 38.47 -7.32 -37.54
C LEU A 4 37.91 -8.26 -36.46
N THR A 5 38.52 -8.24 -35.27
CA THR A 5 37.97 -8.90 -34.09
C THR A 5 36.66 -8.21 -33.71
N ASN A 6 35.59 -8.97 -33.88
CA ASN A 6 34.21 -8.66 -33.59
C ASN A 6 34.05 -8.17 -32.13
N GLN A 7 33.97 -6.86 -31.93
CA GLN A 7 33.65 -6.20 -30.65
C GLN A 7 32.14 -6.28 -30.37
N ARG A 8 31.57 -7.49 -30.36
CA ARG A 8 30.14 -7.74 -30.10
C ARG A 8 29.96 -8.35 -28.70
N GLY A 9 30.57 -7.70 -27.70
CA GLY A 9 30.70 -8.25 -26.34
C GLY A 9 30.06 -7.45 -25.20
N GLU A 10 29.70 -6.16 -25.37
CA GLU A 10 29.42 -5.30 -24.19
C GLU A 10 28.09 -4.54 -24.18
N ASN A 11 27.07 -4.99 -24.92
CA ASN A 11 25.72 -4.42 -24.85
C ASN A 11 24.68 -5.40 -24.30
N GLN A 12 25.02 -6.10 -23.22
CA GLN A 12 24.00 -6.65 -22.32
C GLN A 12 23.71 -5.58 -21.27
N LEU A 13 22.79 -4.66 -21.59
CA LEU A 13 22.22 -3.74 -20.60
C LEU A 13 21.78 -4.57 -19.39
N ASN A 14 22.41 -4.32 -18.24
CA ASN A 14 22.12 -4.97 -16.96
C ASN A 14 20.64 -4.84 -16.61
N HIS A 15 19.82 -5.79 -17.08
CA HIS A 15 18.36 -5.74 -16.98
C HIS A 15 17.90 -5.64 -15.53
N ALA A 16 18.66 -6.25 -14.62
CA ALA A 16 18.47 -6.22 -13.17
C ALA A 16 18.39 -4.80 -12.57
N ASN A 17 19.04 -3.81 -13.19
CA ASN A 17 19.04 -2.41 -12.72
C ASN A 17 18.14 -1.48 -13.55
N SER A 18 17.39 -2.03 -14.51
CA SER A 18 16.42 -1.26 -15.28
C SER A 18 15.32 -0.68 -14.38
N ILE A 19 14.76 0.46 -14.80
CA ILE A 19 13.58 1.04 -14.14
C ILE A 19 12.42 0.03 -14.07
N TYR A 20 12.27 -0.81 -15.09
CA TYR A 20 11.27 -1.86 -15.15
C TYR A 20 11.45 -2.87 -14.01
N CYS A 21 12.65 -3.43 -13.84
CA CYS A 21 12.92 -4.39 -12.78
C CYS A 21 12.72 -3.78 -11.40
N LYS A 22 13.17 -2.54 -11.18
CA LYS A 22 12.98 -1.83 -9.91
C LYS A 22 11.49 -1.59 -9.60
N LEU A 23 10.72 -1.11 -10.56
CA LEU A 23 9.28 -0.91 -10.39
C LEU A 23 8.55 -2.23 -10.12
N HIS A 24 8.90 -3.29 -10.86
CA HIS A 24 8.33 -4.61 -10.65
C HIS A 24 8.63 -5.17 -9.24
N GLN A 25 9.85 -4.98 -8.75
CA GLN A 25 10.25 -5.36 -7.40
C GLN A 25 9.47 -4.58 -6.33
N ILE A 26 9.36 -3.26 -6.49
CA ILE A 26 8.54 -2.42 -5.60
C ILE A 26 7.09 -2.90 -5.60
N GLN A 27 6.48 -3.11 -6.77
CA GLN A 27 5.08 -3.54 -6.90
C GLN A 27 4.83 -4.93 -6.31
N SER A 28 5.83 -5.82 -6.32
CA SER A 28 5.73 -7.16 -5.76
C SER A 28 5.85 -7.18 -4.23
N GLU A 29 6.60 -6.24 -3.64
CA GLU A 29 6.78 -6.14 -2.19
C GLU A 29 5.81 -5.18 -1.50
N ILE A 30 5.15 -4.29 -2.26
CA ILE A 30 4.32 -3.24 -1.67
C ILE A 30 3.13 -3.82 -0.92
N LYS A 31 2.98 -3.37 0.32
CA LYS A 31 1.88 -3.82 1.17
C LYS A 31 0.60 -3.09 0.80
N LYS A 32 -0.51 -3.78 1.05
CA LYS A 32 -1.84 -3.17 1.00
C LYS A 32 -1.99 -2.05 2.03
N VAL A 33 -2.82 -1.07 1.67
CA VAL A 33 -3.23 0.04 2.52
C VAL A 33 -4.65 -0.19 2.96
N PHE A 34 -4.94 0.12 4.22
CA PHE A 34 -6.29 0.07 4.77
C PHE A 34 -6.84 1.49 4.92
N LYS A 35 -8.13 1.66 4.64
CA LYS A 35 -8.85 2.88 5.00
C LYS A 35 -9.09 2.91 6.51
N THR A 36 -8.21 3.61 7.22
CA THR A 36 -8.17 3.65 8.69
C THR A 36 -8.91 4.86 9.29
N LYS A 37 -9.11 5.94 8.53
CA LYS A 37 -9.81 7.14 9.01
C LYS A 37 -11.23 7.18 8.51
N ARG A 38 -12.15 7.65 9.35
CA ARG A 38 -13.56 7.87 9.01
C ARG A 38 -13.85 9.35 8.85
N ASN A 39 -14.52 9.73 7.77
CA ASN A 39 -15.11 11.04 7.62
C ASN A 39 -16.54 10.99 8.17
N ASN A 40 -16.81 11.72 9.25
CA ASN A 40 -18.13 11.74 9.88
C ASN A 40 -19.16 12.57 9.11
N PHE A 41 -18.72 13.57 8.34
CA PHE A 41 -19.61 14.45 7.60
C PHE A 41 -20.25 13.74 6.40
N GLN A 42 -19.47 12.93 5.69
CA GLN A 42 -19.90 12.19 4.49
C GLN A 42 -19.93 10.67 4.70
N ASN A 43 -19.72 10.21 5.93
CA ASN A 43 -19.86 8.81 6.36
C ASN A 43 -19.04 7.75 5.60
N TYR A 44 -17.89 8.12 5.02
CA TYR A 44 -17.00 7.17 4.33
C TYR A 44 -15.65 7.00 5.04
N ASN A 45 -14.99 5.87 4.78
CA ASN A 45 -13.63 5.61 5.24
C ASN A 45 -12.60 5.99 4.18
N PHE A 46 -11.42 6.45 4.61
CA PHE A 46 -10.31 6.83 3.74
C PHE A 46 -8.95 6.52 4.39
N PHE A 47 -7.93 6.39 3.55
CA PHE A 47 -6.52 6.34 3.97
C PHE A 47 -5.87 7.73 3.82
N THR A 48 -4.77 7.99 4.50
CA THR A 48 -4.08 9.29 4.47
C THR A 48 -2.81 9.25 3.63
N GLU A 49 -2.35 10.42 3.17
CA GLU A 49 -1.08 10.54 2.43
C GLU A 49 0.13 9.98 3.20
N PRO A 50 0.33 10.24 4.51
CA PRO A 50 1.44 9.65 5.26
C PRO A 50 1.47 8.11 5.22
N GLN A 51 0.30 7.45 5.22
CA GLN A 51 0.24 5.99 5.15
C GLN A 51 0.83 5.45 3.83
N ILE A 52 0.67 6.20 2.74
CA ILE A 52 1.25 5.84 1.44
C ILE A 52 2.76 6.12 1.45
N LEU A 53 3.16 7.28 1.95
CA LEU A 53 4.57 7.67 1.99
C LEU A 53 5.39 6.72 2.87
N ASP A 54 4.88 6.30 4.01
CA ASP A 54 5.55 5.36 4.91
C ASP A 54 5.71 3.97 4.28
N LEU A 55 4.86 3.61 3.32
CA LEU A 55 5.00 2.36 2.55
C LEU A 55 5.96 2.50 1.37
N VAL A 56 5.88 3.61 0.64
CA VAL A 56 6.61 3.81 -0.62
C VAL A 56 8.06 4.22 -0.37
N LYS A 57 8.33 5.16 0.55
CA LYS A 57 9.68 5.67 0.84
C LYS A 57 10.72 4.59 1.15
N PRO A 58 10.47 3.60 2.04
CA PRO A 58 11.47 2.56 2.31
C PRO A 58 11.75 1.67 1.10
N LEU A 59 10.74 1.38 0.27
CA LEU A 59 10.91 0.58 -0.95
C LEU A 59 11.70 1.35 -2.01
N LEU A 60 11.41 2.64 -2.21
CA LEU A 60 12.18 3.51 -3.10
C LEU A 60 13.66 3.57 -2.70
N ALA A 61 13.95 3.72 -1.40
CA ALA A 61 15.32 3.71 -0.90
C ALA A 61 16.00 2.35 -1.12
N LYS A 62 15.31 1.24 -0.81
CA LYS A 62 15.81 -0.13 -0.98
C LYS A 62 16.24 -0.42 -2.42
N TYR A 63 15.48 0.04 -3.41
CA TYR A 63 15.77 -0.21 -4.84
C TYR A 63 16.50 0.94 -5.53
N GLN A 64 16.98 1.92 -4.77
CA GLN A 64 17.71 3.09 -5.29
C GLN A 64 16.93 3.77 -6.43
N LEU A 65 15.65 4.06 -6.18
CA LEU A 65 14.76 4.75 -7.10
C LEU A 65 14.31 6.06 -6.46
N GLY A 66 14.49 7.18 -7.16
CA GLY A 66 13.97 8.48 -6.77
C GLY A 66 12.74 8.85 -7.59
N LEU A 67 11.75 9.46 -6.96
CA LEU A 67 10.57 10.02 -7.61
C LEU A 67 10.52 11.51 -7.31
N PHE A 68 10.46 12.33 -8.35
CA PHE A 68 10.34 13.78 -8.26
C PHE A 68 8.99 14.19 -8.85
N ILE A 69 8.21 14.93 -8.08
CA ILE A 69 6.92 15.49 -8.50
C ILE A 69 7.10 17.01 -8.42
N SER A 70 6.91 17.69 -9.54
CA SER A 70 6.98 19.15 -9.65
C SER A 70 5.63 19.69 -10.08
N ASP A 71 5.20 20.76 -9.43
CA ASP A 71 4.03 21.55 -9.81
C ASP A 71 4.55 22.83 -10.48
N GLU A 72 4.75 22.79 -11.79
CA GLU A 72 5.13 23.97 -12.57
C GLU A 72 3.87 24.69 -13.04
N VAL A 73 3.62 25.86 -12.46
CA VAL A 73 2.57 26.76 -12.95
C VAL A 73 3.16 27.56 -14.10
N HIS A 74 2.81 27.20 -15.34
CA HIS A 74 3.12 28.03 -16.49
C HIS A 74 2.12 29.20 -16.54
N GLU A 75 2.56 30.42 -16.23
CA GLU A 75 1.76 31.66 -16.24
C GLU A 75 1.14 32.03 -17.61
N ASN A 76 1.44 31.26 -18.67
CA ASN A 76 1.15 31.63 -20.06
C ASN A 76 -0.19 31.12 -20.60
N SER A 77 -1.00 30.41 -19.83
CA SER A 77 -2.35 30.06 -20.27
C SER A 77 -3.36 30.91 -19.54
N SER A 78 -4.28 31.49 -20.32
CA SER A 78 -5.58 31.98 -19.84
C SER A 78 -6.46 30.84 -19.30
N ASP A 79 -5.86 29.83 -18.68
CA ASP A 79 -6.54 28.69 -18.10
C ASP A 79 -7.22 29.18 -16.83
N ILE A 80 -8.53 29.35 -16.96
CA ILE A 80 -9.41 29.66 -15.86
C ILE A 80 -9.33 28.47 -14.89
N SER A 81 -8.57 28.64 -13.81
CA SER A 81 -8.49 27.65 -12.74
C SER A 81 -9.82 27.62 -12.01
N PHE A 82 -10.70 26.67 -12.37
CA PHE A 82 -11.96 26.44 -11.68
C PHE A 82 -11.70 25.71 -10.35
N THR A 83 -11.58 26.47 -9.26
CA THR A 83 -11.58 25.89 -7.91
C THR A 83 -13.01 25.63 -7.47
N VAL A 84 -13.51 24.40 -7.64
CA VAL A 84 -14.78 23.98 -7.04
C VAL A 84 -14.48 23.35 -5.67
N GLY A 85 -14.60 24.16 -4.62
CA GLY A 85 -14.39 23.71 -3.25
C GLY A 85 -15.12 24.64 -2.27
N SER A 86 -15.48 24.11 -1.10
CA SER A 86 -16.08 24.90 -0.02
C SER A 86 -15.13 25.95 0.57
N ASN A 87 -13.85 25.95 0.16
CA ASN A 87 -12.83 26.88 0.62
C ASN A 87 -12.78 28.11 -0.30
N THR A 88 -13.02 29.28 0.28
CA THR A 88 -12.96 30.58 -0.42
C THR A 88 -11.53 31.08 -0.66
N ASP A 89 -10.54 30.47 0.01
CA ASP A 89 -9.13 30.83 -0.08
C ASP A 89 -8.39 29.91 -1.07
N VAL A 90 -7.87 30.51 -2.14
CA VAL A 90 -7.18 29.82 -3.25
C VAL A 90 -5.98 29.03 -2.75
N ALA A 91 -5.21 29.56 -1.79
CA ALA A 91 -4.04 28.87 -1.27
C ALA A 91 -4.42 27.58 -0.52
N LYS A 92 -5.50 27.63 0.26
CA LYS A 92 -6.04 26.46 0.96
C LYS A 92 -6.65 25.44 0.00
N ALA A 93 -7.35 25.92 -1.03
CA ALA A 93 -7.91 25.05 -2.06
C ALA A 93 -6.81 24.30 -2.83
N LYS A 94 -5.75 25.01 -3.25
CA LYS A 94 -4.57 24.42 -3.90
C LYS A 94 -3.91 23.39 -3.00
N GLY A 95 -3.58 23.75 -1.75
CA GLY A 95 -2.90 22.83 -0.82
C GLY A 95 -3.71 21.55 -0.58
N ALA A 96 -5.03 21.67 -0.43
CA ALA A 96 -5.90 20.49 -0.31
C ALA A 96 -5.86 19.63 -1.58
N ALA A 97 -6.03 20.26 -2.76
CA ALA A 97 -6.01 19.55 -4.04
C ALA A 97 -4.68 18.83 -4.27
N GLU A 98 -3.55 19.48 -3.99
CA GLU A 98 -2.20 18.95 -4.14
C GLU A 98 -1.95 17.72 -3.25
N THR A 99 -2.37 17.78 -1.99
CA THR A 99 -2.35 16.63 -1.08
C THR A 99 -3.15 15.44 -1.63
N TYR A 100 -4.35 15.67 -2.15
CA TYR A 100 -5.16 14.60 -2.74
C TYR A 100 -4.55 14.06 -4.03
N ALA A 101 -4.02 14.94 -4.89
CA ALA A 101 -3.37 14.57 -6.14
C ALA A 101 -2.17 13.66 -5.87
N SER A 102 -1.25 14.07 -4.99
CA SER A 102 -0.07 13.28 -4.61
C SER A 102 -0.46 11.93 -4.01
N LYS A 103 -1.46 11.91 -3.12
CA LYS A 103 -1.96 10.68 -2.50
C LYS A 103 -2.47 9.66 -3.53
N TYR A 104 -3.32 10.09 -4.47
CA TYR A 104 -3.89 9.18 -5.46
C TYR A 104 -2.91 8.85 -6.58
N PHE A 105 -2.05 9.79 -6.95
CA PHE A 105 -0.95 9.56 -7.88
C PHE A 105 -0.05 8.43 -7.38
N LEU A 106 0.49 8.55 -6.15
CA LEU A 106 1.36 7.52 -5.59
C LEU A 106 0.65 6.17 -5.43
N SER A 107 -0.62 6.17 -5.00
CA SER A 107 -1.41 4.95 -4.88
C SER A 107 -1.59 4.23 -6.22
N LYS A 108 -1.87 4.97 -7.30
CA LYS A 108 -2.11 4.39 -8.62
C LYS A 108 -0.82 4.06 -9.36
N PHE A 109 0.20 4.91 -9.24
CA PHE A 109 1.51 4.72 -9.87
C PHE A 109 2.18 3.42 -9.41
N PHE A 110 2.13 3.12 -8.11
CA PHE A 110 2.67 1.87 -7.56
C PHE A 110 1.64 0.72 -7.47
N LEU A 111 0.44 0.89 -8.05
CA LEU A 111 -0.63 -0.11 -8.04
C LEU A 111 -0.95 -0.66 -6.64
N ILE A 112 -0.95 0.22 -5.64
CA ILE A 112 -1.11 -0.18 -4.24
C ILE A 112 -2.53 -0.70 -4.02
N PRO A 113 -2.71 -1.94 -3.53
CA PRO A 113 -4.03 -2.45 -3.21
C PRO A 113 -4.59 -1.73 -1.99
N VAL A 114 -5.73 -1.07 -2.17
CA VAL A 114 -6.46 -0.38 -1.10
C VAL A 114 -7.63 -1.25 -0.66
N GLN A 115 -7.67 -1.60 0.62
CA GLN A 115 -8.75 -2.38 1.22
C GLN A 115 -9.58 -1.52 2.16
N ASP A 116 -10.88 -1.76 2.15
CA ASP A 116 -11.82 -1.14 3.07
C ASP A 116 -12.35 -2.22 4.02
N ILE A 117 -12.13 -2.02 5.32
CA ILE A 117 -12.51 -2.99 6.35
C ILE A 117 -14.04 -2.99 6.54
N SER A 118 -14.71 -1.89 6.18
CA SER A 118 -16.17 -1.79 6.23
C SER A 118 -16.87 -2.24 4.95
N ASP A 119 -16.13 -2.71 3.94
CA ASP A 119 -16.74 -3.22 2.71
C ASP A 119 -17.52 -4.51 3.04
N PRO A 120 -18.81 -4.62 2.65
CA PRO A 120 -19.59 -5.85 2.85
C PRO A 120 -18.94 -7.09 2.25
N ASP A 121 -18.15 -6.93 1.18
CA ASP A 121 -17.46 -8.02 0.48
C ASP A 121 -16.06 -8.30 1.08
N TYR A 122 -15.63 -7.54 2.10
CA TYR A 122 -14.34 -7.75 2.76
C TYR A 122 -14.34 -9.03 3.61
N ARG A 123 -13.94 -10.15 3.00
CA ARG A 123 -13.65 -11.39 3.71
C ARG A 123 -12.27 -11.30 4.34
N SER A 124 -12.21 -10.94 5.63
CA SER A 124 -10.95 -11.05 6.38
C SER A 124 -10.48 -12.51 6.36
N LYS A 125 -9.28 -12.79 5.85
CA LYS A 125 -8.66 -14.13 5.94
C LYS A 125 -8.47 -14.62 7.39
N VAL A 126 -8.75 -13.77 8.38
CA VAL A 126 -8.69 -14.08 9.81
C VAL A 126 -9.92 -14.86 10.28
N ALA A 127 -11.04 -14.82 9.53
CA ALA A 127 -12.28 -15.52 9.90
C ALA A 127 -12.28 -17.04 9.66
N GLU A 128 -11.18 -17.63 9.17
CA GLU A 128 -11.02 -19.10 8.99
C GLU A 128 -9.93 -19.72 9.88
N LYS A 129 -9.61 -19.10 11.03
CA LYS A 129 -8.94 -19.78 12.15
C LYS A 129 -9.74 -19.61 13.44
N LYS A 130 -10.93 -20.19 13.49
CA LYS A 130 -11.60 -20.47 14.77
C LYS A 130 -11.18 -21.87 15.25
N THR A 131 -10.47 -21.84 16.38
CA THR A 131 -10.46 -22.81 17.48
C THR A 131 -9.97 -24.23 17.22
N ASN A 132 -8.66 -24.42 17.33
CA ASN A 132 -8.06 -25.53 18.08
C ASN A 132 -6.80 -25.00 18.77
N SER A 133 -6.99 -24.09 19.72
CA SER A 133 -5.99 -23.85 20.77
C SER A 133 -6.31 -24.83 21.88
N GLU A 134 -5.52 -25.90 22.01
CA GLU A 134 -5.54 -26.79 23.17
C GLU A 134 -5.24 -25.95 24.42
N ARG A 135 -6.30 -25.45 25.09
CA ARG A 135 -6.15 -24.94 26.44
C ARG A 135 -5.95 -26.15 27.35
N PRO A 136 -4.97 -26.14 28.27
CA PRO A 136 -4.83 -27.22 29.24
C PRO A 136 -6.15 -27.36 30.01
N LEU A 137 -6.58 -28.62 30.24
CA LEU A 137 -7.81 -28.90 30.98
C LEU A 137 -7.71 -28.27 32.38
N THR A 138 -8.79 -27.63 32.82
CA THR A 138 -8.88 -27.12 34.19
C THR A 138 -8.91 -28.27 35.19
N SER A 139 -8.51 -28.02 36.44
CA SER A 139 -8.48 -29.05 37.49
C SER A 139 -9.83 -29.74 37.72
N SER A 140 -10.94 -29.02 37.51
CA SER A 140 -12.29 -29.59 37.59
C SER A 140 -12.57 -30.56 36.44
N GLU A 141 -12.22 -30.20 35.20
CA GLU A 141 -12.40 -31.06 34.03
C GLU A 141 -11.53 -32.33 34.12
N GLN A 142 -10.31 -32.21 34.64
CA GLN A 142 -9.43 -33.37 34.87
C GLN A 142 -10.02 -34.35 35.89
N THR A 143 -10.67 -33.84 36.94
CA THR A 143 -11.29 -34.67 37.98
C THR A 143 -12.49 -35.43 37.41
N GLN A 144 -13.27 -34.79 36.54
CA GLN A 144 -14.41 -35.44 35.87
C GLN A 144 -13.95 -36.55 34.92
N VAL A 145 -12.90 -36.30 34.14
CA VAL A 145 -12.31 -37.31 33.24
C VAL A 145 -11.76 -38.50 34.04
N GLN A 146 -11.06 -38.27 35.14
CA GLN A 146 -10.57 -39.36 36.00
C GLN A 146 -11.69 -40.16 36.65
N THR A 147 -12.78 -39.48 37.06
CA THR A 147 -13.94 -40.15 37.64
C THR A 147 -14.65 -41.03 36.61
N PHE A 148 -14.77 -40.55 35.37
CA PHE A 148 -15.35 -41.30 34.27
C PHE A 148 -14.51 -42.54 33.91
N LEU A 149 -13.19 -42.38 33.80
CA LEU A 149 -12.26 -43.48 33.51
C LEU A 149 -12.29 -44.57 34.60
N LYS A 150 -12.41 -44.20 35.88
CA LYS A 150 -12.54 -45.18 36.97
C LYS A 150 -13.87 -45.93 36.99
N LYS A 151 -14.91 -45.38 36.37
CA LYS A 151 -16.25 -45.99 36.34
C LYS A 151 -16.44 -46.91 35.15
N HIS A 152 -15.68 -46.71 34.08
CA HIS A 152 -15.87 -47.38 32.79
C HIS A 152 -14.61 -48.08 32.25
N GLY A 153 -13.48 -48.04 32.98
CA GLY A 153 -12.28 -48.85 32.73
C GLY A 153 -12.10 -49.88 33.84
#